data_AF-A0A285U962-F1
#
_entry.id   AF-A0A285U962-F1
#
_cell.length_a   1.000
_cell.length_b   1.000
_cell.length_c   1.000
_cell.angle_alpha   90.00
_cell.angle_beta   90.00
_cell.angle_gamma   90.00
#
_symmetry.space_group_name_H-M   'P 1'
#
loop_
_entity.id
_entity.type
_entity.pdbx_description
1 polymer ?
#
loop_
_entity_poly.entity_id
_entity_poly.type
_entity_poly.pdbx_seq_one_letter_code
_entity_poly.pdbx_strand_id
1 'polypeptide(L)'
;MFVALDQNYRLVETQQGIEKAIYYCPCCLEPVHFVRSQKKVWYFRHNKALGEKERQECELYSSGLSISNEIDLEEQSNGNLRLQLHTVEKTHFSLLFPKLTKEQTIRQEKMGSYFHVTLEETKQQLSSVHLMHHSETNFLPVTLCDSYTITISENVKDSAIKKVYQGVYYLLQKPVLFKPIAGRIIHIPYEDITIQDEFYILSREPLFFPQDINVLQKETLETFILYQCVMNDVFSIDCMSWFKRILGKNLLPSSYHIDVIQPVKFIQDAGLFQVQQTNVTLNLSFTGKHKNQELLKIKHPNGQITHQKVAPGIIKLQLPQQGIYQLSVTLLRGAILTVKRVEKLTIPEIDSPSWIINNQEVIFRLKDLKGEQFVTKSDYPLNYYNGSTKRQSKEIVFDFKDEMVATIPFLWTIRLRNPIQEITLDFQELLFFYKTQAELVKVDTLLYRSILTKIIESNQRQLLTFMRGYPNMLPKRFIDR
;
A
#
# COMPACT_ATOMS: atom_id res chain seq x y z
N MET A 1 -8.37 5.02 5.83
CA MET A 1 -8.80 4.55 7.17
C MET A 1 -8.43 3.08 7.25
N PHE A 2 -7.67 2.64 8.25
CA PHE A 2 -7.27 1.23 8.36
C PHE A 2 -8.49 0.42 8.82
N VAL A 3 -8.97 -0.48 7.95
CA VAL A 3 -10.13 -1.33 8.21
C VAL A 3 -9.79 -2.78 7.88
N ALA A 4 -10.42 -3.70 8.59
CA ALA A 4 -10.36 -5.13 8.30
C ALA A 4 -11.77 -5.74 8.38
N LEU A 5 -11.90 -7.01 8.04
CA LEU A 5 -13.12 -7.78 8.22
C LEU A 5 -12.96 -8.71 9.43
N ASP A 6 -13.97 -8.83 10.29
CA ASP A 6 -13.97 -9.85 11.34
C ASP A 6 -14.22 -11.26 10.76
N GLN A 7 -14.21 -12.26 11.64
CA GLN A 7 -14.56 -13.65 11.36
C GLN A 7 -15.96 -13.88 10.75
N ASN A 8 -16.85 -12.89 10.80
CA ASN A 8 -18.16 -12.91 10.14
C ASN A 8 -18.19 -12.01 8.89
N TYR A 9 -17.02 -11.60 8.40
CA TYR A 9 -16.81 -10.69 7.27
C TYR A 9 -17.45 -9.30 7.45
N ARG A 10 -17.61 -8.85 8.69
CA ARG A 10 -18.10 -7.50 9.00
C ARG A 10 -16.93 -6.55 9.06
N LEU A 11 -17.09 -5.36 8.50
CA LEU A 11 -16.08 -4.31 8.55
C LEU A 11 -15.82 -3.90 10.01
N VAL A 12 -14.56 -3.92 10.41
CA VAL A 12 -14.06 -3.53 11.72
C VAL A 12 -13.01 -2.45 11.53
N GLU A 13 -13.24 -1.31 12.18
CA GLU A 13 -12.28 -0.21 12.23
C GLU A 13 -11.20 -0.47 13.28
N THR A 14 -10.07 0.23 13.19
CA THR A 14 -9.00 0.11 14.19
C THR A 14 -9.43 0.49 15.59
N GLN A 15 -10.44 1.33 15.76
CA GLN A 15 -11.01 1.68 17.06
C GLN A 15 -11.76 0.50 17.71
N GLN A 16 -12.16 -0.48 16.90
CA GLN A 16 -12.92 -1.68 17.28
C GLN A 16 -12.06 -2.95 17.25
N GLY A 17 -10.78 -2.82 16.91
CA GLY A 17 -9.83 -3.93 16.84
C GLY A 17 -9.51 -4.48 18.24
N ILE A 18 -9.51 -5.80 18.35
CA ILE A 18 -9.18 -6.57 19.55
C ILE A 18 -7.89 -7.32 19.25
N GLU A 19 -6.89 -7.10 20.09
CA GLU A 19 -5.59 -7.76 19.95
C GLU A 19 -5.76 -9.29 20.04
N LYS A 20 -5.14 -10.04 19.12
CA LYS A 20 -5.23 -11.51 18.96
C LYS A 20 -6.54 -12.07 18.38
N ALA A 21 -7.52 -11.23 18.01
CA ALA A 21 -8.65 -11.69 17.20
C ALA A 21 -8.23 -11.90 15.72
N ILE A 22 -8.92 -12.81 15.03
CA ILE A 22 -8.69 -13.09 13.62
C ILE A 22 -9.45 -12.05 12.78
N TYR A 23 -8.71 -11.33 11.96
CA TYR A 23 -9.24 -10.38 11.00
C TYR A 23 -8.78 -10.72 9.59
N TYR A 24 -9.47 -10.20 8.59
CA TYR A 24 -9.19 -10.44 7.18
C TYR A 24 -9.06 -9.13 6.42
N CYS A 25 -8.11 -9.05 5.49
CA CYS A 25 -7.99 -7.89 4.64
C CYS A 25 -9.23 -7.75 3.74
N PRO A 26 -9.85 -6.57 3.62
CA PRO A 26 -11.00 -6.39 2.74
C PRO A 26 -10.61 -6.48 1.24
N CYS A 27 -9.31 -6.39 0.93
CA CYS A 27 -8.81 -6.41 -0.45
C CYS A 27 -8.51 -7.82 -0.95
N CYS A 28 -7.80 -8.62 -0.15
CA CYS A 28 -7.34 -9.96 -0.55
C CYS A 28 -7.92 -11.09 0.30
N LEU A 29 -8.71 -10.77 1.33
CA LEU A 29 -9.30 -11.71 2.29
C LEU A 29 -8.29 -12.58 3.05
N GLU A 30 -7.00 -12.28 2.96
CA GLU A 30 -5.96 -12.95 3.74
C GLU A 30 -5.98 -12.49 5.21
N PRO A 31 -5.56 -13.36 6.15
CA PRO A 31 -5.51 -13.00 7.56
C PRO A 31 -4.59 -11.81 7.83
N VAL A 32 -5.14 -10.82 8.54
CA VAL A 32 -4.43 -9.65 9.04
C VAL A 32 -4.46 -9.63 10.56
N HIS A 33 -3.39 -9.14 11.16
CA HIS A 33 -3.27 -8.95 12.60
C HIS A 33 -3.55 -7.51 12.96
N PHE A 34 -4.34 -7.31 14.00
CA PHE A 34 -4.46 -6.02 14.64
C PHE A 34 -3.20 -5.76 15.47
N VAL A 35 -2.42 -4.75 15.08
CA VAL A 35 -1.10 -4.46 15.65
C VAL A 35 -0.95 -2.97 15.93
N ARG A 36 -0.08 -2.66 16.89
CA ARG A 36 0.27 -1.28 17.25
C ARG A 36 1.56 -0.87 16.56
N SER A 37 1.57 0.29 15.93
CA SER A 37 2.77 0.87 15.30
C SER A 37 3.74 1.41 16.35
N GLN A 38 4.98 1.68 15.93
CA GLN A 38 5.99 2.32 16.78
C GLN A 38 5.54 3.71 17.29
N LYS A 39 4.59 4.37 16.61
CA LYS A 39 3.97 5.65 17.02
C LYS A 39 2.67 5.46 17.81
N LYS A 40 2.44 4.27 18.39
CA LYS A 40 1.25 3.93 19.20
C LYS A 40 -0.10 3.91 18.45
N VAL A 41 -0.10 4.03 17.12
CA VAL A 41 -1.30 3.98 16.27
C VAL A 41 -1.65 2.52 15.96
N TRP A 42 -2.91 2.17 16.14
CA TRP A 42 -3.42 0.83 15.84
C TRP A 42 -3.77 0.68 14.36
N TYR A 43 -3.42 -0.46 13.75
CA TYR A 43 -3.69 -0.78 12.35
C TYR A 43 -3.76 -2.29 12.11
N PHE A 44 -4.34 -2.69 10.99
CA PHE A 44 -4.40 -4.09 10.57
C PHE A 44 -3.27 -4.39 9.58
N ARG A 45 -2.55 -5.49 9.79
CA ARG A 45 -1.34 -5.83 9.04
C ARG A 45 -1.33 -7.28 8.58
N HIS A 46 -1.01 -7.52 7.32
CA HIS A 46 -0.83 -8.87 6.78
C HIS A 46 0.26 -9.67 7.48
N ASN A 47 0.13 -10.99 7.51
CA ASN A 47 1.23 -11.89 7.88
C ASN A 47 2.40 -11.82 6.89
N LYS A 48 3.62 -12.17 7.33
CA LYS A 48 4.85 -12.21 6.50
C LYS A 48 4.78 -13.23 5.34
N ALA A 49 3.68 -13.96 5.18
CA ALA A 49 3.50 -14.99 4.16
C ALA A 49 3.17 -14.42 2.77
N LEU A 50 2.65 -13.19 2.68
CA LEU A 50 2.44 -12.47 1.41
C LEU A 50 3.75 -11.86 0.91
N GLY A 51 3.96 -11.89 -0.41
CA GLY A 51 5.10 -11.23 -1.05
C GLY A 51 5.11 -9.73 -0.72
N GLU A 52 6.30 -9.15 -0.56
CA GLU A 52 6.48 -7.77 -0.08
C GLU A 52 5.75 -6.72 -0.94
N LYS A 53 5.66 -6.98 -2.24
CA LYS A 53 4.97 -6.14 -3.22
C LYS A 53 3.44 -6.19 -3.08
N GLU A 54 2.86 -7.39 -2.96
CA GLU A 54 1.41 -7.58 -2.75
C GLU A 54 0.95 -7.04 -1.40
N ARG A 55 1.79 -7.16 -0.37
CA ARG A 55 1.54 -6.57 0.94
C ARG A 55 1.47 -5.04 0.84
N GLN A 56 2.42 -4.41 0.15
CA GLN A 56 2.42 -2.95 -0.04
C GLN A 56 1.19 -2.50 -0.82
N GLU A 57 0.78 -3.21 -1.87
CA GLU A 57 -0.43 -2.87 -2.65
C GLU A 57 -1.71 -2.96 -1.81
N CYS A 58 -1.85 -3.98 -0.95
CA CYS A 58 -3.00 -4.11 -0.05
C CYS A 58 -2.98 -3.06 1.09
N GLU A 59 -1.80 -2.74 1.63
CA GLU A 59 -1.62 -1.67 2.63
C GLU A 59 -1.88 -0.28 2.01
N LEU A 60 -1.49 -0.09 0.73
CA LEU A 60 -1.79 1.09 -0.10
C LEU A 60 -3.30 1.23 -0.38
N TYR A 61 -4.03 0.14 -0.60
CA TYR A 61 -5.48 0.21 -0.81
C TYR A 61 -6.25 0.61 0.47
N SER A 62 -5.77 0.18 1.64
CA SER A 62 -6.31 0.60 2.95
C SER A 62 -5.96 2.05 3.35
N SER A 63 -4.91 2.61 2.73
CA SER A 63 -4.47 4.01 2.89
C SER A 63 -4.90 4.93 1.74
N GLY A 64 -5.35 4.37 0.61
CA GLY A 64 -5.59 5.05 -0.65
C GLY A 64 -6.83 5.95 -0.73
N LEU A 65 -7.62 6.07 0.34
CA LEU A 65 -8.75 7.01 0.39
C LEU A 65 -8.36 8.42 0.85
N SER A 66 -7.12 8.65 1.30
CA SER A 66 -6.64 10.00 1.61
C SER A 66 -5.14 10.15 1.34
N ILE A 67 -4.75 10.15 0.07
CA ILE A 67 -3.42 10.62 -0.31
C ILE A 67 -3.47 12.15 -0.22
N SER A 68 -3.08 12.71 0.92
CA SER A 68 -2.67 14.12 0.92
C SER A 68 -1.25 14.17 0.37
N ASN A 69 -1.03 14.85 -0.76
CA ASN A 69 0.29 15.09 -1.34
C ASN A 69 1.31 15.55 -0.27
N GLU A 70 0.89 16.28 0.76
CA GLU A 70 1.76 16.78 1.83
C GLU A 70 2.33 15.65 2.72
N ILE A 71 1.61 14.54 2.93
CA ILE A 71 2.15 13.37 3.67
C ILE A 71 3.26 12.71 2.87
N ASP A 72 3.06 12.49 1.57
CA ASP A 72 4.07 11.90 0.71
C ASP A 72 5.31 12.80 0.60
N LEU A 73 5.10 14.12 0.49
CA LEU A 73 6.17 15.12 0.49
C LEU A 73 6.93 15.15 1.82
N GLU A 74 6.24 14.99 2.95
CA GLU A 74 6.84 14.93 4.27
C GLU A 74 7.63 13.62 4.46
N GLU A 75 7.12 12.48 3.99
CA GLU A 75 7.87 11.21 3.99
C GLU A 75 9.13 11.29 3.13
N GLN A 76 9.05 11.87 1.94
CA GLN A 76 10.22 12.13 1.10
C GLN A 76 11.21 13.08 1.79
N SER A 77 10.70 14.10 2.49
CA SER A 77 11.52 15.08 3.21
C SER A 77 12.23 14.49 4.42
N ASN A 78 11.70 13.43 5.04
CA ASN A 78 12.38 12.69 6.11
C ASN A 78 13.64 11.96 5.63
N GLY A 79 13.80 11.77 4.32
CA GLY A 79 15.04 11.27 3.71
C GLY A 79 16.14 12.33 3.54
N ASN A 80 15.87 13.60 3.88
CA ASN A 80 16.78 14.72 3.70
C ASN A 80 17.17 15.37 5.03
N LEU A 81 18.30 16.08 5.03
CA LEU A 81 18.72 16.92 6.15
C LEU A 81 17.74 18.10 6.33
N ARG A 82 17.39 18.40 7.59
CA ARG A 82 16.47 19.50 7.93
C ARG A 82 16.97 20.28 9.12
N LEU A 83 16.70 21.58 9.15
CA LEU A 83 16.90 22.37 10.35
C LEU A 83 15.70 22.23 11.27
N GLN A 84 15.97 22.02 12.55
CA GLN A 84 14.98 21.98 13.62
C GLN A 84 15.20 23.19 14.54
N LEU A 85 14.10 23.83 14.90
CA LEU A 85 14.01 24.94 15.84
C LEU A 85 13.51 24.42 17.19
N HIS A 86 14.07 24.94 18.27
CA HIS A 86 13.67 24.64 19.65
C HIS A 86 13.39 25.94 20.39
N THR A 87 12.22 26.06 21.03
CA THR A 87 11.73 27.32 21.64
C THR A 87 11.37 27.23 23.13
N VAL A 88 11.43 26.05 23.75
CA VAL A 88 10.85 25.80 25.10
C VAL A 88 11.64 26.47 26.24
N GLU A 89 12.96 26.58 26.13
CA GLU A 89 13.82 27.18 27.18
C GLU A 89 14.58 28.39 26.66
N LYS A 90 15.31 28.17 25.56
CA LYS A 90 16.03 29.19 24.81
C LYS A 90 15.96 28.83 23.33
N THR A 91 15.75 29.84 22.49
CA THR A 91 15.77 29.67 21.05
C THR A 91 17.12 29.14 20.60
N HIS A 92 17.13 27.93 20.04
CA HIS A 92 18.31 27.31 19.47
C HIS A 92 17.94 26.37 18.31
N PHE A 93 18.94 25.98 17.53
CA PHE A 93 18.75 25.18 16.32
C PHE A 93 19.56 23.90 16.36
N SER A 94 19.08 22.89 15.64
CA SER A 94 19.82 21.66 15.41
C SER A 94 19.61 21.17 13.98
N LEU A 95 20.65 20.64 13.35
CA LEU A 95 20.51 19.90 12.11
C LEU A 95 20.00 18.48 12.42
N LEU A 96 18.84 18.16 11.88
CA LEU A 96 18.21 16.85 11.91
C LEU A 96 18.66 16.06 10.69
N PHE A 97 19.38 14.97 10.93
CA PHE A 97 19.86 14.06 9.90
C PHE A 97 18.82 13.00 9.59
N PRO A 98 18.66 12.58 8.32
CA PRO A 98 17.79 11.46 8.00
C PRO A 98 18.28 10.20 8.74
N LYS A 99 17.35 9.31 9.08
CA LYS A 99 17.72 8.01 9.66
C LYS A 99 18.01 7.02 8.55
N LEU A 100 18.93 6.10 8.82
CA LEU A 100 19.16 4.90 8.03
C LEU A 100 17.87 4.08 7.96
N THR A 101 17.62 3.49 6.80
CA THR A 101 16.55 2.50 6.67
C THR A 101 16.87 1.28 7.54
N LYS A 102 15.85 0.47 7.83
CA LYS A 102 16.02 -0.78 8.57
C LYS A 102 17.04 -1.70 7.90
N GLU A 103 17.01 -1.78 6.57
CA GLU A 103 17.96 -2.60 5.80
C GLU A 103 19.40 -2.08 5.93
N GLN A 104 19.59 -0.76 5.82
CA GLN A 104 20.90 -0.13 5.98
C GLN A 104 21.46 -0.36 7.39
N THR A 105 20.62 -0.26 8.42
CA THR A 105 21.01 -0.56 9.81
C THR A 105 21.50 -2.01 9.95
N ILE A 106 20.74 -2.99 9.45
CA ILE A 106 21.10 -4.41 9.54
C ILE A 106 22.42 -4.69 8.79
N ARG A 107 22.62 -4.07 7.62
CA ARG A 107 23.87 -4.22 6.86
C ARG A 107 25.06 -3.66 7.63
N GLN A 108 24.89 -2.48 8.22
CA GLN A 108 25.93 -1.82 9.02
C GLN A 108 26.33 -2.66 10.24
N GLU A 109 25.34 -3.20 10.96
CA GLU A 109 25.57 -4.09 12.11
C GLU A 109 26.31 -5.37 11.71
N LYS A 110 25.89 -6.01 10.60
CA LYS A 110 26.54 -7.24 10.10
C LYS A 110 27.97 -7.04 9.61
N MET A 111 28.25 -5.88 9.00
CA MET A 111 29.55 -5.60 8.38
C MET A 111 30.48 -4.78 9.28
N GLY A 112 30.05 -4.38 10.48
CA GLY A 112 30.81 -3.50 11.37
C GLY A 112 31.18 -2.15 10.75
N SER A 113 30.42 -1.70 9.75
CA SER A 113 30.78 -0.56 8.89
C SER A 113 30.26 0.77 9.45
N TYR A 114 30.67 1.10 10.67
CA TYR A 114 30.29 2.35 11.32
C TYR A 114 31.06 3.54 10.75
N PHE A 115 30.36 4.65 10.62
CA PHE A 115 30.91 5.91 10.14
C PHE A 115 30.50 7.09 11.02
N HIS A 116 31.21 8.20 10.86
CA HIS A 116 30.88 9.48 11.47
C HIS A 116 30.49 10.48 10.38
N VAL A 117 29.50 11.29 10.70
CA VAL A 117 29.14 12.48 9.94
C VAL A 117 29.71 13.68 10.67
N THR A 118 30.52 14.49 9.99
CA THR A 118 31.17 15.68 10.56
C THR A 118 30.54 16.93 9.98
N LEU A 119 30.21 17.87 10.85
CA LEU A 119 29.86 19.23 10.48
C LEU A 119 31.12 20.10 10.51
N GLU A 120 31.56 20.61 9.37
CA GLU A 120 32.87 21.25 9.26
C GLU A 120 32.96 22.58 10.03
N GLU A 121 31.86 23.33 10.09
CA GLU A 121 31.81 24.65 10.71
C GLU A 121 32.02 24.59 12.23
N THR A 122 31.52 23.54 12.87
CA THR A 122 31.61 23.36 14.33
C THR A 122 32.58 22.25 14.73
N LYS A 123 33.08 21.47 13.76
CA LYS A 123 33.85 20.23 13.96
C LYS A 123 33.14 19.19 14.83
N GLN A 124 31.82 19.31 14.99
CA GLN A 124 31.01 18.32 15.69
C GLN A 124 30.84 17.07 14.84
N GLN A 125 30.72 15.92 15.51
CA GLN A 125 30.55 14.63 14.86
C GLN A 125 29.32 13.90 15.39
N LEU A 126 28.58 13.27 14.48
CA LEU A 126 27.48 12.37 14.78
C LEU A 126 27.87 10.96 14.35
N SER A 127 27.88 10.03 15.30
CA SER A 127 28.06 8.61 14.98
C SER A 127 26.83 8.07 14.25
N SER A 128 27.08 7.23 13.25
CA SER A 128 26.05 6.47 12.52
C SER A 128 25.16 5.59 13.40
N VAL A 129 25.57 5.27 14.64
CA VAL A 129 24.70 4.62 15.65
C VAL A 129 23.47 5.50 15.95
N HIS A 130 23.64 6.82 16.03
CA HIS A 130 22.54 7.76 16.21
C HIS A 130 21.67 7.90 14.95
N LEU A 131 22.18 7.48 13.80
CA LEU A 131 21.42 7.49 12.54
C LEU A 131 20.61 6.22 12.33
N MET A 132 20.73 5.20 13.19
CA MET A 132 19.99 3.96 13.04
C MET A 132 18.47 4.18 13.09
N HIS A 133 17.71 3.34 12.39
CA HIS A 133 16.25 3.45 12.32
C HIS A 133 15.55 3.50 13.69
N HIS A 134 16.13 2.85 14.71
CA HIS A 134 15.59 2.74 16.06
C HIS A 134 16.21 3.74 17.05
N SER A 135 17.17 4.57 16.64
CA SER A 135 17.77 5.58 17.52
C SER A 135 16.73 6.61 17.96
N GLU A 136 16.82 7.10 19.19
CA GLU A 136 15.94 8.17 19.69
C GLU A 136 16.37 9.55 19.18
N THR A 137 17.67 9.75 19.02
CA THR A 137 18.29 11.03 18.63
C THR A 137 19.03 10.88 17.30
N ASN A 138 18.90 11.88 16.44
CA ASN A 138 19.52 11.91 15.11
C ASN A 138 19.82 13.37 14.68
N PHE A 139 20.17 14.23 15.63
CA PHE A 139 20.40 15.64 15.40
C PHE A 139 21.71 16.13 16.03
N LEU A 140 22.26 17.21 15.49
CA LEU A 140 23.39 17.95 16.07
C LEU A 140 22.99 19.40 16.33
N PRO A 141 23.23 19.96 17.53
CA PRO A 141 23.03 21.38 17.79
C PRO A 141 23.93 22.25 16.91
N VAL A 142 23.39 23.33 16.35
CA VAL A 142 24.12 24.23 15.45
C VAL A 142 23.86 25.69 15.75
N THR A 143 24.85 26.53 15.46
CA THR A 143 24.66 27.97 15.26
C THR A 143 24.13 28.22 13.86
N LEU A 144 23.33 29.28 13.67
CA LEU A 144 22.76 29.62 12.37
C LEU A 144 23.87 30.07 11.39
N CYS A 145 23.95 29.40 10.25
CA CYS A 145 24.88 29.72 9.16
C CYS A 145 24.14 29.68 7.82
N ASP A 146 24.66 30.41 6.81
CA ASP A 146 24.08 30.42 5.46
C ASP A 146 24.06 29.03 4.82
N SER A 147 25.11 28.26 5.08
CA SER A 147 25.25 26.88 4.66
C SER A 147 26.02 26.04 5.67
N TYR A 148 25.83 24.74 5.59
CA TYR A 148 26.52 23.75 6.41
C TYR A 148 27.22 22.73 5.52
N THR A 149 28.51 22.53 5.74
CA THR A 149 29.35 21.60 4.99
C THR A 149 29.48 20.31 5.79
N ILE A 150 29.04 19.23 5.16
CA ILE A 150 28.91 17.94 5.82
C ILE A 150 29.81 16.94 5.12
N THR A 151 30.69 16.33 5.91
CA THR A 151 31.61 15.29 5.45
C THR A 151 31.32 13.99 6.18
N ILE A 152 31.76 12.89 5.60
CA ILE A 152 31.67 11.56 6.20
C ILE A 152 33.04 10.91 6.23
N SER A 153 33.23 9.94 7.12
CA SER A 153 34.46 9.15 7.18
C SER A 153 34.86 8.58 5.81
N GLU A 154 36.14 8.71 5.43
CA GLU A 154 36.65 8.37 4.10
C GLU A 154 36.44 6.91 3.70
N ASN A 155 36.33 6.02 4.69
CA ASN A 155 36.18 4.57 4.54
C ASN A 155 34.76 4.11 4.15
N VAL A 156 33.75 5.00 4.11
CA VAL A 156 32.41 4.65 3.64
C VAL A 156 32.48 4.35 2.14
N LYS A 157 32.07 3.15 1.71
CA LYS A 157 32.03 2.77 0.28
C LYS A 157 30.63 2.88 -0.34
N ASP A 158 29.59 2.94 0.48
CA ASP A 158 28.20 3.02 0.02
C ASP A 158 27.89 4.41 -0.55
N SER A 159 27.73 4.50 -1.86
CA SER A 159 27.45 5.73 -2.59
C SER A 159 26.10 6.34 -2.24
N ALA A 160 25.10 5.53 -1.85
CA ALA A 160 23.81 6.03 -1.41
C ALA A 160 23.92 6.72 -0.04
N ILE A 161 24.72 6.17 0.88
CA ILE A 161 25.04 6.83 2.15
C ILE A 161 25.78 8.15 1.88
N LYS A 162 26.81 8.15 1.01
CA LYS A 162 27.53 9.40 0.66
C LYS A 162 26.58 10.48 0.15
N LYS A 163 25.70 10.11 -0.79
CA LYS A 163 24.78 11.08 -1.41
C LYS A 163 23.83 11.75 -0.41
N VAL A 164 23.46 11.06 0.67
CA VAL A 164 22.53 11.56 1.68
C VAL A 164 23.24 12.42 2.73
N TYR A 165 24.44 12.01 3.16
CA TYR A 165 25.11 12.61 4.32
C TYR A 165 26.36 13.43 3.98
N GLN A 166 26.74 13.55 2.71
CA GLN A 166 27.90 14.33 2.28
C GLN A 166 27.46 15.42 1.29
N GLY A 167 27.93 16.65 1.51
CA GLY A 167 27.67 17.78 0.63
C GLY A 167 27.55 19.10 1.37
N VAL A 168 27.04 20.11 0.68
CA VAL A 168 26.76 21.43 1.26
C VAL A 168 25.26 21.65 1.32
N TYR A 169 24.75 21.96 2.51
CA TYR A 169 23.35 22.26 2.75
C TYR A 169 23.12 23.76 2.80
N TYR A 170 22.56 24.32 1.72
CA TYR A 170 22.23 25.74 1.59
C TYR A 170 20.81 26.00 2.04
N LEU A 171 20.63 26.45 3.28
CA LEU A 171 19.29 26.62 3.84
C LEU A 171 18.80 28.07 3.77
N LEU A 172 19.66 29.04 4.05
CA LEU A 172 19.24 30.40 4.40
C LEU A 172 19.45 31.43 3.28
N GLN A 173 19.48 30.97 2.02
CA GLN A 173 19.53 31.87 0.85
C GLN A 173 18.23 32.68 0.67
N LYS A 174 17.13 32.19 1.23
CA LYS A 174 15.82 32.84 1.28
C LYS A 174 15.25 32.68 2.69
N PRO A 175 14.23 33.47 3.07
CA PRO A 175 13.55 33.23 4.34
C PRO A 175 12.96 31.81 4.37
N VAL A 176 13.15 31.13 5.49
CA VAL A 176 12.77 29.72 5.64
C VAL A 176 11.59 29.56 6.59
N LEU A 177 10.71 28.63 6.26
CA LEU A 177 9.50 28.32 7.00
C LEU A 177 9.71 27.08 7.87
N PHE A 178 9.32 27.17 9.15
CA PHE A 178 9.21 26.02 10.06
C PHE A 178 7.77 25.82 10.49
N LYS A 179 7.41 24.55 10.71
CA LYS A 179 6.10 24.18 11.28
C LYS A 179 6.25 23.12 12.36
N PRO A 180 5.31 23.07 13.32
CA PRO A 180 5.16 21.94 14.22
C PRO A 180 4.75 20.67 13.45
N ILE A 181 5.58 19.63 13.47
CA ILE A 181 5.32 18.31 12.90
C ILE A 181 5.79 17.26 13.90
N ALA A 182 4.87 16.39 14.33
CA ALA A 182 5.14 15.28 15.27
C ALA A 182 5.90 15.70 16.55
N GLY A 183 5.54 16.87 17.12
CA GLY A 183 6.15 17.39 18.34
C GLY A 183 7.51 18.08 18.15
N ARG A 184 7.93 18.32 16.90
CA ARG A 184 9.17 19.07 16.56
C ARG A 184 8.81 20.27 15.70
N ILE A 185 9.56 21.36 15.82
CA ILE A 185 9.41 22.52 14.92
C ILE A 185 10.50 22.42 13.86
N ILE A 186 10.13 22.05 12.63
CA ILE A 186 11.10 21.68 11.59
C ILE A 186 10.89 22.47 10.31
N HIS A 187 12.00 22.73 9.62
CA HIS A 187 12.02 23.41 8.33
C HIS A 187 11.22 22.62 7.27
N ILE A 188 10.47 23.34 6.44
CA ILE A 188 9.65 22.80 5.36
C ILE A 188 10.33 23.01 3.99
N PRO A 189 10.95 21.97 3.40
CA PRO A 189 11.69 22.11 2.15
C PRO A 189 10.80 22.09 0.90
N TYR A 190 9.63 21.46 0.93
CA TYR A 190 8.71 21.33 -0.21
C TYR A 190 7.91 22.60 -0.49
N GLU A 191 7.47 22.78 -1.75
CA GLU A 191 6.79 24.00 -2.20
C GLU A 191 5.33 24.09 -1.76
N ASP A 192 4.58 23.00 -1.89
CA ASP A 192 3.14 22.95 -1.62
C ASP A 192 2.86 22.69 -0.14
N ILE A 193 2.21 23.64 0.54
CA ILE A 193 2.11 23.62 2.00
C ILE A 193 0.71 23.94 2.52
N THR A 194 0.28 23.33 3.63
CA THR A 194 -0.90 23.79 4.41
C THR A 194 -0.49 24.26 5.81
N ILE A 195 -0.96 25.42 6.26
CA ILE A 195 -0.63 25.95 7.59
C ILE A 195 -1.80 25.68 8.54
N GLN A 196 -1.52 24.97 9.62
CA GLN A 196 -2.56 24.49 10.55
C GLN A 196 -2.82 25.49 11.67
N ASP A 197 -1.79 26.08 12.27
CA ASP A 197 -1.95 27.02 13.39
C ASP A 197 -0.78 28.01 13.42
N GLU A 198 0.22 27.68 14.24
CA GLU A 198 1.43 28.44 14.46
C GLU A 198 2.55 27.95 13.54
N PHE A 199 3.32 28.90 13.02
CA PHE A 199 4.48 28.63 12.19
C PHE A 199 5.54 29.69 12.46
N TYR A 200 6.77 29.36 12.07
CA TYR A 200 7.91 30.24 12.29
C TYR A 200 8.57 30.58 10.97
N ILE A 201 9.02 31.81 10.84
CA ILE A 201 9.80 32.24 9.69
C ILE A 201 11.13 32.79 10.19
N LEU A 202 12.22 32.27 9.65
CA LEU A 202 13.55 32.80 9.89
C LEU A 202 14.01 33.55 8.65
N SER A 203 14.41 34.81 8.82
CA SER A 203 14.83 35.68 7.72
C SER A 203 16.05 36.50 8.12
N ARG A 204 16.93 36.81 7.16
CA ARG A 204 18.00 37.80 7.34
C ARG A 204 17.48 39.23 7.23
N GLU A 205 16.45 39.42 6.41
CA GLU A 205 15.86 40.71 6.14
C GLU A 205 14.56 40.89 6.93
N PRO A 206 14.24 42.12 7.36
CA PRO A 206 12.93 42.43 7.91
C PRO A 206 11.81 42.06 6.94
N LEU A 207 10.79 41.33 7.42
CA LEU A 207 9.65 40.92 6.61
C LEU A 207 8.44 41.80 6.93
N PHE A 208 7.70 42.15 5.88
CA PHE A 208 6.39 42.81 5.98
C PHE A 208 5.30 41.80 5.70
N PHE A 209 4.41 41.57 6.66
CA PHE A 209 3.40 40.52 6.59
C PHE A 209 2.07 41.04 6.02
N PRO A 210 1.34 40.22 5.23
CA PRO A 210 -0.04 40.51 4.85
C PRO A 210 -0.95 40.49 6.09
N GLN A 211 -2.11 41.14 5.99
CA GLN A 211 -3.08 41.26 7.10
C GLN A 211 -3.58 39.90 7.62
N ASP A 212 -3.48 38.85 6.83
CA ASP A 212 -3.91 37.50 7.20
C ASP A 212 -2.94 36.78 8.15
N ILE A 213 -1.74 37.35 8.37
CA ILE A 213 -0.70 36.78 9.22
C ILE A 213 -0.48 37.69 10.42
N ASN A 214 -0.76 37.16 11.60
CA ASN A 214 -0.49 37.83 12.86
C ASN A 214 0.89 37.41 13.38
N VAL A 215 1.79 38.37 13.54
CA VAL A 215 3.09 38.14 14.18
C VAL A 215 2.92 38.26 15.68
N LEU A 216 3.10 37.13 16.39
CA LEU A 216 2.98 37.08 17.84
C LEU A 216 4.25 37.56 18.53
N GLN A 217 5.41 37.09 18.04
CA GLN A 217 6.71 37.41 18.60
C GLN A 217 7.74 37.61 17.50
N LYS A 218 8.70 38.50 17.77
CA LYS A 218 9.88 38.74 16.96
C LYS A 218 11.11 38.64 17.85
N GLU A 219 12.05 37.79 17.47
CA GLU A 219 13.33 37.62 18.16
C GLU A 219 14.48 37.87 17.19
N THR A 220 15.44 38.69 17.59
CA THR A 220 16.66 38.95 16.80
C THR A 220 17.76 38.00 17.26
N LEU A 221 18.26 37.19 16.33
CA LEU A 221 19.26 36.15 16.54
C LEU A 221 20.50 36.49 15.70
N GLU A 222 21.40 37.28 16.28
CA GLU A 222 22.59 37.82 15.60
C GLU A 222 22.22 38.58 14.30
N THR A 223 22.42 37.94 13.14
CA THR A 223 22.12 38.49 11.80
C THR A 223 20.78 38.01 11.23
N PHE A 224 20.03 37.22 12.01
CA PHE A 224 18.73 36.68 11.64
C PHE A 224 17.62 37.24 12.51
N ILE A 225 16.39 37.16 12.00
CA ILE A 225 15.16 37.52 12.70
C ILE A 225 14.24 36.32 12.61
N LEU A 226 13.83 35.81 13.78
CA LEU A 226 12.82 34.77 13.92
C LEU A 226 11.47 35.42 14.21
N TYR A 227 10.48 35.10 13.39
CA TYR A 227 9.09 35.50 13.55
C TYR A 227 8.27 34.29 13.98
N GLN A 228 7.55 34.42 15.09
CA GLN A 228 6.49 33.50 15.48
C GLN A 228 5.18 34.05 14.95
N CYS A 229 4.52 33.30 14.08
CA CYS A 229 3.35 33.75 13.34
C CYS A 229 2.17 32.80 13.54
N VAL A 230 0.96 33.35 13.47
CA VAL A 230 -0.28 32.59 13.36
C VAL A 230 -1.07 33.10 12.17
N MET A 231 -1.66 32.16 11.43
CA MET A 231 -2.49 32.48 10.27
C MET A 231 -3.98 32.59 10.67
N ASN A 232 -4.69 33.54 10.07
CA ASN A 232 -6.15 33.59 10.16
C ASN A 232 -6.80 32.35 9.51
N ASP A 233 -8.03 32.01 9.91
CA ASP A 233 -8.75 30.82 9.44
C ASP A 233 -9.05 30.87 7.94
N VAL A 234 -9.19 32.08 7.40
CA VAL A 234 -9.34 32.36 5.98
C VAL A 234 -8.21 33.33 5.62
N PHE A 235 -7.53 33.05 4.52
CA PHE A 235 -6.47 33.89 4.00
C PHE A 235 -6.79 34.34 2.58
N SER A 236 -6.37 35.55 2.25
CA SER A 236 -6.60 36.18 0.96
C SER A 236 -5.65 35.65 -0.13
N ILE A 237 -5.98 36.00 -1.37
CA ILE A 237 -5.08 35.79 -2.52
C ILE A 237 -3.75 36.52 -2.30
N ASP A 238 -3.76 37.70 -1.65
CA ASP A 238 -2.55 38.46 -1.35
C ASP A 238 -1.62 37.69 -0.41
N CYS A 239 -2.16 36.98 0.57
CA CYS A 239 -1.39 36.09 1.44
C CYS A 239 -0.77 34.93 0.65
N MET A 240 -1.53 34.28 -0.23
CA MET A 240 -1.01 33.21 -1.10
C MET A 240 0.14 33.71 -1.99
N SER A 241 -0.05 34.88 -2.61
CA SER A 241 0.98 35.53 -3.44
C SER A 241 2.21 35.93 -2.63
N TRP A 242 2.02 36.38 -1.39
CA TRP A 242 3.11 36.69 -0.47
C TRP A 242 3.95 35.46 -0.14
N PHE A 243 3.31 34.33 0.22
CA PHE A 243 3.99 33.06 0.48
C PHE A 243 4.82 32.61 -0.72
N LYS A 244 4.26 32.71 -1.92
CA LYS A 244 4.96 32.34 -3.16
C LYS A 244 6.15 33.23 -3.46
N ARG A 245 5.99 34.55 -3.32
CA ARG A 245 7.04 35.53 -3.64
C ARG A 245 8.17 35.53 -2.61
N ILE A 246 7.84 35.52 -1.31
CA ILE A 246 8.81 35.71 -0.23
C ILE A 246 9.43 34.38 0.20
N LEU A 247 8.63 33.32 0.33
CA LEU A 247 9.10 32.01 0.81
C LEU A 247 9.30 30.99 -0.31
N GLY A 248 8.85 31.28 -1.53
CA GLY A 248 8.84 30.29 -2.62
C GLY A 248 7.87 29.14 -2.37
N LYS A 249 6.80 29.35 -1.59
CA LYS A 249 5.85 28.31 -1.20
C LYS A 249 4.46 28.56 -1.78
N ASN A 250 3.81 27.50 -2.28
CA ASN A 250 2.40 27.54 -2.66
C ASN A 250 1.58 27.24 -1.41
N LEU A 251 0.98 28.28 -0.82
CA LEU A 251 0.06 28.11 0.30
C LEU A 251 -1.26 27.52 -0.21
N LEU A 252 -1.57 26.30 0.22
CA LEU A 252 -2.79 25.60 -0.12
C LEU A 252 -3.85 25.83 0.98
N PRO A 253 -5.13 26.00 0.61
CA PRO A 253 -6.21 26.01 1.58
C PRO A 253 -6.30 24.67 2.29
N SER A 254 -6.82 24.71 3.53
CA SER A 254 -7.14 23.50 4.27
C SER A 254 -8.05 22.60 3.44
N SER A 255 -7.84 21.30 3.61
CA SER A 255 -8.53 20.29 2.85
C SER A 255 -9.50 19.51 3.72
N TYR A 256 -10.49 18.93 3.08
CA TYR A 256 -11.49 18.09 3.71
C TYR A 256 -11.57 16.76 2.97
N HIS A 257 -12.00 15.73 3.69
CA HIS A 257 -12.31 14.43 3.15
C HIS A 257 -13.68 13.99 3.66
N ILE A 258 -14.57 13.62 2.74
CA ILE A 258 -15.90 13.07 3.07
C ILE A 258 -15.94 11.64 2.57
N ASP A 259 -16.30 10.73 3.46
CA ASP A 259 -16.52 9.33 3.12
C ASP A 259 -17.90 8.85 3.58
N VAL A 260 -18.47 7.85 2.89
CA VAL A 260 -19.75 7.24 3.26
C VAL A 260 -19.53 6.11 4.25
N ILE A 261 -20.02 6.27 5.49
CA ILE A 261 -19.96 5.23 6.53
C ILE A 261 -21.17 4.30 6.46
N GLN A 262 -22.37 4.87 6.23
CA GLN A 262 -23.62 4.12 6.11
C GLN A 262 -24.45 4.63 4.94
N PRO A 263 -25.16 3.77 4.19
CA PRO A 263 -25.41 2.33 4.44
C PRO A 263 -24.19 1.41 4.33
N VAL A 264 -24.22 0.29 5.06
CA VAL A 264 -23.23 -0.81 4.94
C VAL A 264 -23.30 -1.49 3.55
N LYS A 265 -24.47 -1.43 2.90
CA LYS A 265 -24.68 -1.91 1.52
C LYS A 265 -24.77 -0.74 0.55
N PHE A 266 -23.79 -0.62 -0.34
CA PHE A 266 -23.76 0.35 -1.44
C PHE A 266 -23.03 -0.26 -2.65
N ILE A 267 -23.23 0.33 -3.83
CA ILE A 267 -22.43 0.03 -5.03
C ILE A 267 -21.53 1.23 -5.30
N GLN A 268 -20.23 1.01 -5.47
CA GLN A 268 -19.29 2.05 -5.87
C GLN A 268 -18.79 1.76 -7.29
N ASP A 269 -19.02 2.69 -8.21
CA ASP A 269 -18.52 2.60 -9.58
C ASP A 269 -18.02 3.98 -10.02
N ALA A 270 -16.79 4.05 -10.53
CA ALA A 270 -16.14 5.27 -11.00
C ALA A 270 -16.28 6.50 -10.05
N GLY A 271 -16.27 6.30 -8.74
CA GLY A 271 -16.41 7.36 -7.73
C GLY A 271 -17.85 7.78 -7.40
N LEU A 272 -18.86 7.12 -7.96
CA LEU A 272 -20.28 7.29 -7.62
C LEU A 272 -20.72 6.23 -6.61
N PHE A 273 -21.28 6.67 -5.47
CA PHE A 273 -21.85 5.78 -4.46
C PHE A 273 -23.36 5.64 -4.68
N GLN A 274 -23.84 4.43 -4.97
CA GLN A 274 -25.27 4.14 -5.05
C GLN A 274 -25.77 3.59 -3.73
N VAL A 275 -26.81 4.23 -3.19
CA VAL A 275 -27.40 3.88 -1.89
C VAL A 275 -28.91 3.72 -2.02
N GLN A 276 -29.46 2.75 -1.30
CA GLN A 276 -30.91 2.58 -1.24
C GLN A 276 -31.56 3.43 -0.13
N GLN A 277 -30.81 3.62 0.95
CA GLN A 277 -31.32 4.21 2.19
C GLN A 277 -31.41 5.74 2.08
N THR A 278 -32.48 6.31 2.64
CA THR A 278 -32.66 7.77 2.74
C THR A 278 -31.68 8.38 3.71
N ASN A 279 -31.37 7.69 4.81
CA ASN A 279 -30.43 8.16 5.81
C ASN A 279 -29.03 7.69 5.41
N VAL A 280 -28.10 8.63 5.30
CA VAL A 280 -26.70 8.37 4.99
C VAL A 280 -25.87 8.96 6.13
N THR A 281 -24.91 8.17 6.59
CA THR A 281 -23.95 8.62 7.60
C THR A 281 -22.62 8.80 6.91
N LEU A 282 -22.00 9.96 7.10
CA LEU A 282 -20.72 10.33 6.49
C LEU A 282 -19.67 10.56 7.57
N ASN A 283 -18.41 10.32 7.22
CA ASN A 283 -17.27 10.76 8.00
C ASN A 283 -16.69 12.00 7.33
N LEU A 284 -16.56 13.09 8.06
CA LEU A 284 -15.86 14.29 7.61
C LEU A 284 -14.59 14.46 8.42
N SER A 285 -13.45 14.41 7.75
CA SER A 285 -12.16 14.77 8.33
C SER A 285 -11.59 15.98 7.62
N PHE A 286 -10.72 16.70 8.32
CA PHE A 286 -10.01 17.85 7.78
C PHE A 286 -8.51 17.65 7.94
N THR A 287 -7.77 18.21 7.00
CA THR A 287 -6.33 18.38 7.07
C THR A 287 -6.04 19.86 6.90
N GLY A 288 -5.43 20.49 7.90
CA GLY A 288 -5.28 21.95 7.95
C GLY A 288 -6.17 22.61 9.00
N LYS A 289 -6.03 23.93 9.10
CA LYS A 289 -6.87 24.77 9.97
C LYS A 289 -8.31 24.78 9.49
N HIS A 290 -9.26 24.50 10.37
CA HIS A 290 -10.68 24.53 10.05
C HIS A 290 -11.44 25.14 11.21
N LYS A 291 -12.61 25.71 10.92
CA LYS A 291 -13.51 26.22 11.95
C LYS A 291 -14.14 25.05 12.70
N ASN A 292 -14.49 25.29 13.96
CA ASN A 292 -15.27 24.35 14.76
C ASN A 292 -16.59 23.94 14.07
N GLN A 293 -17.12 24.80 13.19
CA GLN A 293 -18.25 24.51 12.33
C GLN A 293 -17.97 25.00 10.90
N GLU A 294 -18.03 24.07 9.96
CA GLU A 294 -17.92 24.32 8.53
C GLU A 294 -19.28 24.19 7.83
N LEU A 295 -19.38 24.66 6.59
CA LEU A 295 -20.60 24.56 5.79
C LEU A 295 -20.48 23.45 4.74
N LEU A 296 -21.16 22.33 4.99
CA LEU A 296 -21.37 21.30 4.00
C LEU A 296 -22.42 21.79 2.99
N LYS A 297 -21.98 22.00 1.75
CA LYS A 297 -22.82 22.28 0.59
C LYS A 297 -23.36 20.98 0.02
N ILE A 298 -24.68 20.90 -0.10
CA ILE A 298 -25.43 19.75 -0.61
C ILE A 298 -26.20 20.22 -1.84
N LYS A 299 -25.82 19.72 -3.02
CA LYS A 299 -26.61 19.92 -4.25
C LYS A 299 -27.53 18.71 -4.43
N HIS A 300 -28.83 18.97 -4.45
CA HIS A 300 -29.90 17.99 -4.58
C HIS A 300 -30.12 17.58 -6.06
N PRO A 301 -30.81 16.45 -6.32
CA PRO A 301 -31.10 15.98 -7.68
C PRO A 301 -31.88 16.99 -8.52
N ASN A 302 -32.76 17.78 -7.89
CA ASN A 302 -33.53 18.85 -8.51
C ASN A 302 -32.71 20.13 -8.80
N GLY A 303 -31.41 20.13 -8.50
CA GLY A 303 -30.51 21.28 -8.68
C GLY A 303 -30.50 22.28 -7.53
N GLN A 304 -31.37 22.14 -6.52
CA GLN A 304 -31.38 22.99 -5.34
C GLN A 304 -30.10 22.81 -4.52
N ILE A 305 -29.59 23.89 -3.93
CA ILE A 305 -28.41 23.87 -3.06
C ILE A 305 -28.85 24.21 -1.64
N THR A 306 -28.51 23.34 -0.69
CA THR A 306 -28.68 23.59 0.74
C THR A 306 -27.33 23.56 1.44
N HIS A 307 -27.23 24.24 2.58
CA HIS A 307 -26.03 24.23 3.42
C HIS A 307 -26.37 23.69 4.80
N GLN A 308 -25.50 22.83 5.33
CA GLN A 308 -25.62 22.30 6.68
C GLN A 308 -24.34 22.64 7.45
N LYS A 309 -24.49 23.14 8.68
CA LYS A 309 -23.36 23.31 9.59
C LYS A 309 -22.88 21.94 10.07
N VAL A 310 -21.60 21.66 9.90
CA VAL A 310 -20.97 20.38 10.23
C VAL A 310 -19.68 20.59 11.00
N ALA A 311 -19.37 19.66 11.88
CA ALA A 311 -18.10 19.60 12.60
C ALA A 311 -17.33 18.35 12.12
N PRO A 312 -16.01 18.26 12.41
CA PRO A 312 -15.25 17.05 12.13
C PRO A 312 -15.89 15.82 12.79
N GLY A 313 -15.86 14.67 12.11
CA GLY A 313 -16.42 13.41 12.57
C GLY A 313 -17.70 13.02 11.82
N ILE A 314 -18.63 12.40 12.55
CA ILE A 314 -19.80 11.75 11.96
C ILE A 314 -20.89 12.77 11.64
N ILE A 315 -21.31 12.81 10.38
CA ILE A 315 -22.42 13.63 9.87
C ILE A 315 -23.56 12.72 9.46
N LYS A 316 -24.77 13.05 9.89
CA LYS A 316 -25.99 12.37 9.43
C LYS A 316 -26.69 13.26 8.41
N LEU A 317 -26.94 12.70 7.23
CA LEU A 317 -27.65 13.34 6.14
C LEU A 317 -28.92 12.56 5.80
N GLN A 318 -29.97 13.30 5.42
CA GLN A 318 -31.15 12.75 4.79
C GLN A 318 -31.14 13.09 3.30
N LEU A 319 -31.32 12.07 2.47
CA LEU A 319 -31.41 12.17 1.01
C LEU A 319 -32.86 11.90 0.58
N PRO A 320 -33.81 12.84 0.76
CA PRO A 320 -35.25 12.59 0.67
C PRO A 320 -35.76 12.29 -0.75
N GLN A 321 -35.06 12.74 -1.78
CA GLN A 321 -35.35 12.50 -3.20
C GLN A 321 -34.49 11.37 -3.75
N GLN A 322 -35.00 10.61 -4.73
CA GLN A 322 -34.18 9.73 -5.54
C GLN A 322 -33.35 10.57 -6.53
N GLY A 323 -32.18 10.08 -6.91
CA GLY A 323 -31.28 10.76 -7.85
C GLY A 323 -29.92 11.10 -7.25
N ILE A 324 -29.16 11.94 -7.97
CA ILE A 324 -27.76 12.22 -7.67
C ILE A 324 -27.62 13.44 -6.77
N TYR A 325 -26.91 13.27 -5.66
CA TYR A 325 -26.49 14.32 -4.74
C TYR A 325 -25.00 14.57 -4.90
N GLN A 326 -24.59 15.84 -4.78
CA GLN A 326 -23.19 16.23 -4.73
C GLN A 326 -22.91 16.94 -3.41
N LEU A 327 -21.88 16.46 -2.70
CA LEU A 327 -21.53 16.88 -1.36
C LEU A 327 -20.11 17.44 -1.34
N SER A 328 -19.95 18.63 -0.79
CA SER A 328 -18.66 19.32 -0.71
C SER A 328 -18.63 20.30 0.47
N VAL A 329 -17.49 20.51 1.11
CA VAL A 329 -17.35 21.55 2.14
C VAL A 329 -16.94 22.87 1.50
N THR A 330 -17.59 23.95 1.90
CA THR A 330 -17.42 25.29 1.32
C THR A 330 -16.07 25.87 1.75
N LEU A 331 -15.38 26.57 0.85
CA LEU A 331 -14.08 27.23 1.08
C LEU A 331 -12.90 26.29 1.46
N LEU A 332 -13.09 24.98 1.34
CA LEU A 332 -12.06 23.99 1.61
C LEU A 332 -11.79 23.13 0.37
N ARG A 333 -10.56 22.64 0.23
CA ARG A 333 -10.17 21.78 -0.90
C ARG A 333 -10.57 20.34 -0.63
N GLY A 334 -11.29 19.69 -1.53
CA GLY A 334 -11.61 18.28 -1.39
C GLY A 334 -12.33 17.73 -2.62
N ALA A 335 -12.38 16.40 -2.72
CA ALA A 335 -13.19 15.76 -3.74
C ALA A 335 -14.68 16.03 -3.47
N ILE A 336 -15.45 16.16 -4.56
CA ILE A 336 -16.91 16.20 -4.46
C ILE A 336 -17.37 14.76 -4.31
N LEU A 337 -17.95 14.43 -3.15
CA LEU A 337 -18.56 13.13 -2.95
C LEU A 337 -19.90 13.11 -3.70
N THR A 338 -20.07 12.11 -4.58
CA THR A 338 -21.29 11.95 -5.36
C THR A 338 -22.05 10.71 -4.89
N VAL A 339 -23.28 10.91 -4.43
CA VAL A 339 -24.14 9.84 -3.90
C VAL A 339 -25.44 9.78 -4.71
N LYS A 340 -25.74 8.66 -5.34
CA LYS A 340 -27.00 8.41 -6.04
C LYS A 340 -27.93 7.60 -5.15
N ARG A 341 -29.06 8.19 -4.73
CA ARG A 341 -30.12 7.44 -4.08
C ARG A 341 -31.00 6.74 -5.12
N VAL A 342 -31.15 5.43 -4.98
CA VAL A 342 -31.97 4.57 -5.85
C VAL A 342 -33.00 3.81 -5.03
N GLU A 343 -34.07 3.35 -5.67
CA GLU A 343 -35.12 2.56 -5.00
C GLU A 343 -34.66 1.14 -4.64
N LYS A 344 -33.85 0.54 -5.53
CA LYS A 344 -33.26 -0.79 -5.36
C LYS A 344 -31.85 -0.76 -5.93
N LEU A 345 -30.90 -1.37 -5.20
CA LEU A 345 -29.56 -1.60 -5.74
C LEU A 345 -29.65 -2.70 -6.80
N THR A 346 -29.36 -2.35 -8.04
CA THR A 346 -29.19 -3.33 -9.11
C THR A 346 -27.73 -3.73 -9.11
N ILE A 347 -27.41 -4.79 -8.37
CA ILE A 347 -26.11 -5.44 -8.50
C ILE A 347 -26.14 -6.10 -9.89
N PRO A 348 -25.18 -5.80 -10.79
CA PRO A 348 -25.11 -6.54 -12.05
C PRO A 348 -25.04 -8.04 -11.70
N GLU A 349 -25.97 -8.82 -12.23
CA GLU A 349 -25.90 -10.28 -12.11
C GLU A 349 -24.61 -10.70 -12.81
N ILE A 350 -23.65 -11.15 -12.01
CA ILE A 350 -22.46 -11.79 -12.53
C ILE A 350 -22.90 -13.22 -12.83
N ASP A 351 -23.07 -13.54 -14.11
CA ASP A 351 -23.17 -14.92 -14.54
C ASP A 351 -21.89 -15.62 -14.07
N SER A 352 -22.05 -16.51 -13.09
CA SER A 352 -20.94 -17.34 -12.63
C SER A 352 -20.49 -18.17 -13.83
N PRO A 353 -19.19 -18.17 -14.18
CA PRO A 353 -18.74 -18.98 -15.30
C PRO A 353 -19.13 -20.43 -15.03
N SER A 354 -19.90 -21.04 -15.93
CA SER A 354 -20.24 -22.46 -15.88
C SER A 354 -19.10 -23.25 -16.53
N TRP A 355 -18.55 -24.23 -15.81
CA TRP A 355 -17.44 -25.05 -16.30
C TRP A 355 -17.93 -26.46 -16.56
N ILE A 356 -17.67 -26.95 -17.77
CA ILE A 356 -17.95 -28.34 -18.15
C ILE A 356 -16.60 -29.04 -18.29
N ILE A 357 -16.38 -30.05 -17.44
CA ILE A 357 -15.20 -30.90 -17.48
C ILE A 357 -15.69 -32.33 -17.71
N ASN A 358 -15.22 -32.97 -18.77
CA ASN A 358 -15.68 -34.31 -19.18
C ASN A 358 -17.22 -34.43 -19.23
N ASN A 359 -17.90 -33.43 -19.83
CA ASN A 359 -19.37 -33.35 -19.91
C ASN A 359 -20.13 -33.28 -18.57
N GLN A 360 -19.46 -32.93 -17.47
CA GLN A 360 -20.11 -32.66 -16.18
C GLN A 360 -19.93 -31.21 -15.78
N GLU A 361 -21.02 -30.58 -15.35
CA GLU A 361 -20.99 -29.23 -14.77
C GLU A 361 -20.36 -29.29 -13.37
N VAL A 362 -19.25 -28.58 -13.18
CA VAL A 362 -18.52 -28.61 -11.91
C VAL A 362 -18.87 -27.36 -11.09
N ILE A 363 -19.49 -27.57 -9.93
CA ILE A 363 -19.73 -26.52 -8.94
C ILE A 363 -18.53 -26.45 -7.96
N PHE A 364 -17.98 -25.26 -7.79
CA PHE A 364 -16.63 -25.01 -7.25
C PHE A 364 -16.37 -25.49 -5.81
N ARG A 365 -15.45 -26.45 -5.62
CA ARG A 365 -14.66 -26.69 -4.36
C ARG A 365 -13.27 -27.35 -4.56
N LEU A 366 -12.84 -27.71 -5.77
CA LEU A 366 -11.65 -28.53 -5.99
C LEU A 366 -10.48 -27.72 -6.57
N LYS A 367 -9.32 -27.73 -5.89
CA LYS A 367 -8.09 -27.00 -6.28
C LYS A 367 -7.26 -27.69 -7.37
N ASP A 368 -7.41 -29.00 -7.54
CA ASP A 368 -6.76 -29.80 -8.57
C ASP A 368 -7.85 -30.56 -9.33
N LEU A 369 -7.92 -30.40 -10.65
CA LEU A 369 -8.92 -31.05 -11.51
C LEU A 369 -8.21 -31.95 -12.53
N LYS A 370 -8.74 -33.16 -12.73
CA LYS A 370 -8.25 -34.13 -13.72
C LYS A 370 -9.25 -34.19 -14.87
N GLY A 371 -8.83 -33.96 -16.11
CA GLY A 371 -9.74 -34.06 -17.26
C GLY A 371 -9.02 -33.92 -18.59
N GLU A 372 -9.62 -34.52 -19.63
CA GLU A 372 -9.09 -34.50 -21.01
C GLU A 372 -9.69 -33.34 -21.83
N GLN A 373 -10.90 -32.89 -21.50
CA GLN A 373 -11.57 -31.77 -22.17
C GLN A 373 -12.12 -30.74 -21.18
N PHE A 374 -11.92 -29.47 -21.54
CA PHE A 374 -12.33 -28.30 -20.77
C PHE A 374 -13.08 -27.32 -21.66
N VAL A 375 -14.29 -26.96 -21.23
CA VAL A 375 -15.08 -25.93 -21.87
C VAL A 375 -15.40 -24.84 -20.86
N THR A 376 -15.08 -23.60 -21.22
CA THR A 376 -15.35 -22.42 -20.41
C THR A 376 -16.23 -21.42 -21.15
N LYS A 377 -17.24 -20.90 -20.45
CA LYS A 377 -18.03 -19.74 -20.86
C LYS A 377 -17.80 -18.63 -19.83
N SER A 378 -17.15 -17.55 -20.27
CA SER A 378 -16.82 -16.40 -19.43
C SER A 378 -16.92 -15.12 -20.26
N ASP A 379 -17.57 -14.11 -19.71
CA ASP A 379 -17.59 -12.76 -20.29
C ASP A 379 -16.29 -11.96 -19.98
N TYR A 380 -15.40 -12.49 -19.13
CA TYR A 380 -14.10 -11.90 -18.81
C TYR A 380 -12.94 -12.52 -19.61
N PRO A 381 -11.89 -11.73 -19.95
CA PRO A 381 -10.70 -12.23 -20.63
C PRO A 381 -9.90 -13.19 -19.75
N LEU A 382 -9.68 -14.40 -20.26
CA LEU A 382 -8.87 -15.43 -19.61
C LEU A 382 -7.40 -15.31 -20.06
N ASN A 383 -6.48 -15.35 -19.10
CA ASN A 383 -5.04 -15.35 -19.38
C ASN A 383 -4.48 -16.76 -19.18
N TYR A 384 -3.88 -17.32 -20.23
CA TYR A 384 -3.28 -18.65 -20.22
C TYR A 384 -1.76 -18.56 -20.27
N TYR A 385 -1.07 -19.34 -19.45
CA TYR A 385 0.38 -19.46 -19.50
C TYR A 385 0.77 -20.78 -20.18
N ASN A 386 0.80 -20.75 -21.52
CA ASN A 386 1.43 -21.77 -22.36
C ASN A 386 2.64 -21.20 -23.15
N GLY A 387 2.91 -19.89 -23.04
CA GLY A 387 3.91 -19.21 -23.88
C GLY A 387 3.31 -18.51 -25.11
N SER A 388 1.99 -18.60 -25.32
CA SER A 388 1.26 -17.78 -26.30
C SER A 388 0.13 -16.99 -25.64
N THR A 389 0.09 -15.68 -25.89
CA THR A 389 -0.98 -14.77 -25.44
C THR A 389 -1.98 -14.58 -26.58
N LYS A 390 -3.15 -15.21 -26.50
CA LYS A 390 -4.29 -14.87 -27.36
C LYS A 390 -5.47 -14.43 -26.50
N ARG A 391 -6.09 -13.32 -26.89
CA ARG A 391 -7.18 -12.66 -26.18
C ARG A 391 -8.45 -12.73 -27.04
N GLN A 392 -9.24 -13.81 -26.95
CA GLN A 392 -10.43 -14.00 -27.83
C GLN A 392 -11.60 -14.77 -27.14
N SER A 393 -12.75 -14.79 -27.83
CA SER A 393 -14.17 -14.74 -27.42
C SER A 393 -14.86 -15.92 -26.68
N LYS A 394 -16.15 -15.68 -26.34
CA LYS A 394 -17.15 -16.31 -25.44
C LYS A 394 -17.27 -17.84 -25.26
N GLU A 395 -16.61 -18.67 -26.04
CA GLU A 395 -16.64 -20.13 -25.83
C GLU A 395 -15.37 -20.73 -26.39
N ILE A 396 -14.62 -21.44 -25.56
CA ILE A 396 -13.36 -22.08 -25.96
C ILE A 396 -13.39 -23.54 -25.49
N VAL A 397 -13.18 -24.44 -26.45
CA VAL A 397 -12.97 -25.88 -26.23
C VAL A 397 -11.46 -26.12 -26.33
N PHE A 398 -10.89 -26.76 -25.31
CA PHE A 398 -9.48 -27.13 -25.30
C PHE A 398 -9.32 -28.66 -25.25
N ASP A 399 -8.51 -29.21 -26.18
CA ASP A 399 -7.94 -30.56 -26.10
C ASP A 399 -6.50 -30.45 -25.57
N PHE A 400 -6.19 -31.07 -24.43
CA PHE A 400 -4.87 -30.91 -23.78
C PHE A 400 -3.93 -32.10 -24.01
N LYS A 401 -2.64 -31.80 -24.19
CA LYS A 401 -1.53 -32.77 -24.15
C LYS A 401 -0.46 -32.48 -23.09
N ASP A 402 -0.44 -31.28 -22.49
CA ASP A 402 0.56 -30.82 -21.51
C ASP A 402 -0.09 -30.06 -20.32
N GLU A 403 0.65 -29.94 -19.21
CA GLU A 403 0.23 -29.22 -17.99
C GLU A 403 -0.04 -27.74 -18.28
N MET A 404 -1.21 -27.23 -17.86
CA MET A 404 -1.60 -25.84 -18.11
C MET A 404 -2.05 -25.12 -16.84
N VAL A 405 -1.66 -23.85 -16.72
CA VAL A 405 -2.12 -22.92 -15.68
C VAL A 405 -2.96 -21.83 -16.34
N ALA A 406 -4.23 -21.76 -15.95
CA ALA A 406 -5.16 -20.71 -16.35
C ALA A 406 -5.40 -19.74 -15.18
N THR A 407 -5.33 -18.43 -15.45
CA THR A 407 -5.59 -17.40 -14.44
C THR A 407 -6.72 -16.48 -14.90
N ILE A 408 -7.72 -16.32 -14.03
CA ILE A 408 -8.84 -15.41 -14.24
C ILE A 408 -8.61 -14.17 -13.37
N PRO A 409 -8.52 -12.97 -13.95
CA PRO A 409 -8.42 -11.75 -13.17
C PRO A 409 -9.57 -11.65 -12.16
N PHE A 410 -9.24 -11.31 -10.92
CA PHE A 410 -10.18 -11.05 -9.82
C PHE A 410 -10.94 -12.27 -9.24
N LEU A 411 -10.66 -13.50 -9.69
CA LEU A 411 -11.33 -14.71 -9.19
C LEU A 411 -10.38 -15.83 -8.71
N TRP A 412 -9.52 -16.45 -9.53
CA TRP A 412 -8.61 -17.56 -9.11
C TRP A 412 -7.55 -18.00 -10.16
N THR A 413 -6.60 -18.85 -9.74
CA THR A 413 -5.66 -19.63 -10.57
C THR A 413 -5.94 -21.14 -10.45
N ILE A 414 -6.13 -21.85 -11.56
CA ILE A 414 -6.35 -23.32 -11.58
C ILE A 414 -5.15 -24.00 -12.23
N ARG A 415 -4.67 -25.10 -11.62
CA ARG A 415 -3.65 -25.99 -12.20
C ARG A 415 -4.31 -27.28 -12.66
N LEU A 416 -4.20 -27.57 -13.96
CA LEU A 416 -4.67 -28.82 -14.55
C LEU A 416 -3.48 -29.78 -14.63
N ARG A 417 -3.57 -30.93 -13.97
CA ARG A 417 -2.53 -31.96 -14.02
C ARG A 417 -2.82 -32.94 -15.16
N ASN A 418 -1.76 -33.47 -15.76
CA ASN A 418 -1.90 -34.57 -16.73
C ASN A 418 -2.71 -35.72 -16.12
N PRO A 419 -3.60 -36.36 -16.89
CA PRO A 419 -4.21 -37.60 -16.46
C PRO A 419 -3.09 -38.61 -16.19
N ILE A 420 -3.10 -39.23 -15.00
CA ILE A 420 -2.27 -40.40 -14.74
C ILE A 420 -2.80 -41.47 -15.70
N GLN A 421 -2.01 -41.85 -16.71
CA GLN A 421 -2.34 -43.01 -17.52
C GLN A 421 -2.50 -44.21 -16.59
N GLU A 422 -3.73 -44.68 -16.41
CA GLU A 422 -3.98 -45.94 -15.70
C GLU A 422 -3.49 -47.08 -16.58
N ILE A 423 -2.20 -47.40 -16.47
CA ILE A 423 -1.65 -48.59 -17.14
C ILE A 423 -2.26 -49.81 -16.44
N THR A 424 -3.14 -50.50 -17.15
CA THR A 424 -3.63 -51.84 -16.77
C THR A 424 -2.47 -52.81 -16.89
N LEU A 425 -1.92 -53.24 -15.75
CA LEU A 425 -0.75 -54.12 -15.71
C LEU A 425 -1.19 -55.59 -15.71
N ASP A 426 -1.04 -56.25 -16.85
CA ASP A 426 -0.98 -57.72 -16.87
C ASP A 426 0.43 -58.15 -16.42
N PHE A 427 0.54 -58.61 -15.18
CA PHE A 427 1.81 -59.00 -14.58
C PHE A 427 2.45 -60.24 -15.25
N GLN A 428 1.65 -61.13 -15.87
CA GLN A 428 2.18 -62.28 -16.60
C GLN A 428 2.76 -61.86 -17.94
N GLU A 429 2.05 -60.97 -18.65
CA GLU A 429 2.53 -60.38 -19.91
C GLU A 429 3.82 -59.55 -19.64
N LEU A 430 3.84 -58.74 -18.57
CA LEU A 430 5.03 -57.96 -18.18
C LEU A 430 6.24 -58.86 -17.86
N LEU A 431 6.03 -59.95 -17.11
CA LEU A 431 7.09 -60.90 -16.78
C LEU A 431 7.63 -61.62 -18.02
N PHE A 432 6.74 -61.99 -18.95
CA PHE A 432 7.10 -62.61 -20.22
C PHE A 432 8.01 -61.69 -21.05
N PHE A 433 7.69 -60.39 -21.14
CA PHE A 433 8.50 -59.44 -21.90
C PHE A 433 9.87 -59.15 -21.29
N TYR A 434 9.99 -59.10 -19.97
CA TYR A 434 11.29 -59.00 -19.31
C TYR A 434 12.15 -60.27 -19.49
N LYS A 435 11.53 -61.46 -19.49
CA LYS A 435 12.25 -62.73 -19.72
C LYS A 435 12.69 -62.92 -21.17
N THR A 436 11.95 -62.37 -22.13
CA THR A 436 12.24 -62.50 -23.57
C THR A 436 13.13 -61.39 -24.12
N GLN A 437 13.65 -60.49 -23.27
CA GLN A 437 14.48 -59.34 -23.64
C GLN A 437 13.88 -58.46 -24.75
N ALA A 438 12.56 -58.24 -24.71
CA ALA A 438 11.92 -57.32 -25.63
C ALA A 438 12.44 -55.88 -25.46
N GLU A 439 12.28 -55.04 -26.49
CA GLU A 439 12.77 -53.66 -26.52
C GLU A 439 12.25 -52.87 -25.30
N LEU A 440 13.18 -52.45 -24.43
CA LEU A 440 12.88 -51.67 -23.23
C LEU A 440 13.05 -50.18 -23.53
N VAL A 441 12.10 -49.37 -23.07
CA VAL A 441 12.10 -47.91 -23.23
C VAL A 441 12.17 -47.26 -21.86
N LYS A 442 12.89 -46.13 -21.80
CA LYS A 442 13.05 -45.35 -20.57
C LYS A 442 11.78 -44.57 -20.27
N VAL A 443 11.28 -44.70 -19.04
CA VAL A 443 10.10 -43.98 -18.55
C VAL A 443 10.46 -42.99 -17.44
N ASP A 444 9.55 -42.07 -17.15
CA ASP A 444 9.71 -41.14 -16.05
C ASP A 444 9.68 -41.84 -14.68
N THR A 445 10.23 -41.16 -13.68
CA THR A 445 10.44 -41.74 -12.33
C THR A 445 9.13 -41.91 -11.55
N LEU A 446 8.09 -41.13 -11.85
CA LEU A 446 6.78 -41.24 -11.19
C LEU A 446 6.03 -42.47 -11.69
N LEU A 447 6.01 -42.68 -13.00
CA LEU A 447 5.40 -43.86 -13.64
C LEU A 447 6.09 -45.15 -13.19
N TYR A 448 7.43 -45.16 -13.20
CA TYR A 448 8.22 -46.30 -12.73
C TYR A 448 7.92 -46.63 -11.25
N ARG A 449 7.84 -45.63 -10.37
CA ARG A 449 7.52 -45.83 -8.94
C ARG A 449 6.10 -46.36 -8.76
N SER A 450 5.13 -45.84 -9.51
CA SER A 450 3.73 -46.31 -9.46
C SER A 450 3.62 -47.81 -9.78
N ILE A 451 4.28 -48.25 -10.86
CA ILE A 451 4.29 -49.66 -11.28
C ILE A 451 5.06 -50.52 -10.27
N LEU A 452 6.19 -50.05 -9.78
CA LEU A 452 6.98 -50.76 -8.76
C LEU A 452 6.17 -51.01 -7.49
N THR A 453 5.42 -50.00 -7.02
CA THR A 453 4.53 -50.14 -5.86
C THR A 453 3.46 -51.20 -6.10
N LYS A 454 2.78 -51.18 -7.26
CA LYS A 454 1.77 -52.20 -7.61
C LYS A 454 2.33 -53.63 -7.68
N ILE A 455 3.59 -53.79 -8.11
CA ILE A 455 4.28 -55.10 -8.15
C ILE A 455 4.66 -55.57 -6.74
N ILE A 456 5.09 -54.65 -5.88
CA ILE A 456 5.39 -54.94 -4.47
C ILE A 456 4.10 -55.40 -3.76
N GLU A 457 3.01 -54.66 -3.95
CA GLU A 457 1.71 -54.97 -3.35
C GLU A 457 1.12 -56.29 -3.85
N SER A 458 1.37 -56.67 -5.11
CA SER A 458 0.89 -57.94 -5.69
C SER A 458 1.78 -59.16 -5.38
N ASN A 459 2.85 -59.00 -4.60
CA ASN A 459 3.78 -60.07 -4.18
C ASN A 459 4.46 -60.86 -5.31
N GLN A 460 4.57 -60.28 -6.51
CA GLN A 460 5.21 -60.92 -7.68
C GLN A 460 6.74 -60.85 -7.60
N ARG A 461 7.36 -61.68 -6.75
CA ARG A 461 8.80 -61.64 -6.44
C ARG A 461 9.71 -61.75 -7.66
N GLN A 462 9.36 -62.58 -8.65
CA GLN A 462 10.17 -62.71 -9.87
C GLN A 462 10.18 -61.42 -10.68
N LEU A 463 9.03 -60.77 -10.84
CA LEU A 463 8.88 -59.53 -11.59
C LEU A 463 9.58 -58.35 -10.91
N LEU A 464 9.55 -58.33 -9.57
CA LEU A 464 10.27 -57.35 -8.77
C LEU A 464 11.79 -57.43 -8.97
N THR A 465 12.35 -58.64 -9.09
CA THR A 465 13.77 -58.85 -9.38
C THR A 465 14.15 -58.31 -10.76
N PHE A 466 13.31 -58.55 -11.77
CA PHE A 466 13.55 -58.02 -13.13
C PHE A 466 13.44 -56.49 -13.17
N MET A 467 12.40 -55.90 -12.59
CA MET A 467 12.23 -54.44 -12.52
C MET A 467 13.42 -53.75 -11.83
N ARG A 468 13.94 -54.32 -10.73
CA ARG A 468 15.13 -53.79 -10.05
C ARG A 468 16.41 -53.93 -10.86
N GLY A 469 16.51 -54.94 -11.72
CA GLY A 469 17.62 -55.11 -12.67
C GLY A 469 17.63 -54.09 -13.80
N TYR A 470 16.48 -53.48 -14.12
CA TYR A 470 16.31 -52.50 -15.20
C TYR A 470 15.59 -51.23 -14.71
N PRO A 471 16.24 -50.38 -13.90
CA PRO A 471 15.60 -49.22 -13.29
C PRO A 471 15.13 -48.20 -14.34
N ASN A 472 13.90 -47.71 -14.18
CA ASN A 472 13.23 -46.76 -15.08
C ASN A 472 13.08 -47.25 -16.53
N MET A 473 13.11 -48.57 -16.77
CA MET A 473 12.97 -49.15 -18.11
C MET A 473 11.79 -50.13 -18.13
N LEU A 474 10.84 -49.93 -19.05
CA LEU A 474 9.67 -50.79 -19.25
C LEU A 474 9.62 -51.33 -20.67
N PRO A 475 9.00 -52.51 -20.92
CA PRO A 475 8.78 -52.99 -22.27
C PRO A 475 7.93 -52.01 -23.06
N LYS A 476 8.42 -51.60 -24.25
CA LYS A 476 7.82 -50.58 -25.13
C LYS A 476 6.32 -50.77 -25.38
N ARG A 477 5.89 -52.02 -25.48
CA ARG A 477 4.48 -52.42 -25.69
C ARG A 477 3.51 -51.96 -24.60
N PHE A 478 3.99 -51.64 -23.39
CA PHE A 478 3.17 -51.10 -22.29
C PHE A 478 3.12 -49.56 -22.27
N ILE A 479 3.84 -48.89 -23.17
CA ILE A 479 3.83 -47.44 -23.34
C ILE A 479 3.03 -47.06 -24.59
N ASP A 480 3.08 -47.91 -25.63
CA ASP A 480 2.38 -47.68 -26.91
C ASP A 480 0.89 -48.10 -26.88
N ARG A 481 0.37 -48.58 -25.74
CA ARG A 481 -1.04 -48.90 -25.47
C ARG A 481 -1.64 -47.83 -24.57
#